data_AF-A0A5Q4T6W2-F1
#
_entry.id   AF-A0A5Q4T6W2-F1
#
_cell.length_a   1.000
_cell.length_b   1.000
_cell.length_c   1.000
_cell.angle_alpha   90.00
_cell.angle_beta   90.00
_cell.angle_gamma   90.00
#
_symmetry.space_group_name_H-M   'P 1'
#
loop_
_entity.id
_entity.type
_entity.pdbx_description
1 polymer ?
#
loop_
_entity_poly.entity_id
_entity_poly.type
_entity_poly.pdbx_seq_one_letter_code
_entity_poly.pdbx_strand_id
1 'polypeptide(L)'
;MNRNASPPPPRHRARAIALALLVILALAGTAFVLRRPLTMTAPQCMAGRWHGCLDTFNGVVLMTLVTLPAALLVAWVLARHRRAAGSPSAWRMSLAEVAMVHGTVPFVWITMMPGAGAGTVPGRLSLVPLRDLVTMGPLGLAGNLLVFAALGFFAPVRFAAAASVRRIVALGAGCSVLVETAQYVLRLDRVSSVDDVLLNTAGAVLAGLASRRWWRTAAPAPSGRPRPAPAPAA
;
A
#
# COMPACT_ATOMS: atom_id res chain seq x y z
N MET A 1 -46.96 -23.39 -29.93
CA MET A 1 -46.33 -22.59 -28.86
C MET A 1 -45.77 -23.54 -27.81
N ASN A 2 -44.45 -23.50 -27.54
CA ASN A 2 -43.85 -23.57 -26.20
C ASN A 2 -42.32 -23.65 -26.32
N ARG A 3 -41.66 -22.51 -26.10
CA ARG A 3 -40.20 -22.39 -25.95
C ARG A 3 -39.82 -22.82 -24.53
N ASN A 4 -39.26 -24.02 -24.35
CA ASN A 4 -38.55 -24.37 -23.13
C ASN A 4 -37.09 -23.92 -23.28
N ALA A 5 -36.76 -22.78 -22.67
CA ALA A 5 -35.38 -22.34 -22.52
C ALA A 5 -34.67 -23.23 -21.49
N SER A 6 -33.65 -23.96 -21.93
CA SER A 6 -32.79 -24.74 -21.05
C SER A 6 -32.09 -23.83 -20.02
N PRO A 7 -32.02 -24.21 -18.73
CA PRO A 7 -31.29 -23.43 -17.73
C PRO A 7 -29.79 -23.43 -18.03
N PRO A 8 -29.06 -22.33 -17.74
CA PRO A 8 -27.62 -22.24 -17.98
C PRO A 8 -26.84 -23.25 -17.10
N PRO A 9 -25.68 -23.75 -17.55
CA PRO A 9 -24.95 -24.85 -16.92
C PRO A 9 -24.43 -24.51 -15.51
N PRO A 10 -24.26 -25.53 -14.63
CA PRO A 10 -24.00 -25.38 -13.18
C PRO A 10 -22.66 -24.73 -12.83
N ARG A 11 -21.72 -24.59 -13.78
CA ARG A 11 -20.37 -24.06 -13.56
C ARG A 11 -20.35 -22.59 -13.13
N HIS A 12 -21.29 -21.77 -13.61
CA HIS A 12 -21.40 -20.37 -13.20
C HIS A 12 -21.94 -20.21 -11.78
N ARG A 13 -22.91 -21.06 -11.38
CA ARG A 13 -23.47 -21.05 -10.02
C ARG A 13 -22.45 -21.54 -9.00
N ALA A 14 -21.71 -22.61 -9.30
CA ALA A 14 -20.65 -23.12 -8.42
C ALA A 14 -19.51 -22.10 -8.21
N ARG A 15 -19.07 -21.41 -9.27
CA ARG A 15 -18.07 -20.33 -9.17
C ARG A 15 -18.59 -19.13 -8.38
N ALA A 16 -19.84 -18.73 -8.57
CA ALA A 16 -20.46 -17.65 -7.81
C ALA A 16 -20.56 -17.98 -6.31
N ILE A 17 -20.96 -19.22 -5.97
CA ILE A 17 -21.03 -19.71 -4.59
C ILE A 17 -19.63 -19.75 -3.96
N ALA A 18 -18.62 -20.26 -4.67
CA ALA A 18 -17.25 -20.30 -4.18
C ALA A 18 -16.68 -18.89 -3.92
N LEU A 19 -16.93 -17.94 -4.82
CA LEU A 19 -16.54 -16.55 -4.64
C LEU A 19 -17.27 -15.90 -3.46
N ALA A 20 -18.57 -16.16 -3.31
CA ALA A 20 -19.35 -15.64 -2.17
C ALA A 20 -18.83 -16.21 -0.84
N LEU A 21 -18.53 -17.50 -0.76
CA LEU A 21 -17.94 -18.13 0.42
C LEU A 21 -16.57 -17.55 0.75
N LEU A 22 -15.71 -17.32 -0.26
CA LEU A 22 -14.41 -16.67 -0.06
C LEU A 22 -14.54 -15.24 0.46
N VAL A 23 -15.50 -14.47 -0.06
CA VAL A 23 -15.76 -13.10 0.42
C VAL A 23 -16.28 -13.12 1.86
N ILE A 24 -17.21 -14.02 2.18
CA ILE A 24 -17.75 -14.16 3.55
C ILE A 24 -16.64 -14.57 4.53
N LEU A 25 -15.80 -15.54 4.16
CA LEU A 25 -14.66 -15.97 4.97
C LEU A 25 -13.64 -14.84 5.15
N ALA A 26 -13.36 -14.07 4.09
CA ALA A 26 -12.46 -12.92 4.16
C ALA A 26 -13.02 -11.82 5.08
N LEU A 27 -14.32 -11.50 4.95
CA LEU A 27 -14.99 -10.51 5.80
C LEU A 27 -15.05 -10.97 7.27
N ALA A 28 -15.40 -12.23 7.51
CA ALA A 28 -15.47 -12.81 8.85
C ALA A 28 -14.08 -12.91 9.49
N GLY A 29 -13.06 -13.33 8.74
CA GLY A 29 -11.67 -13.36 9.19
C GLY A 29 -11.14 -11.96 9.50
N THR A 30 -11.43 -10.99 8.62
CA THR A 30 -11.11 -9.58 8.86
C THR A 30 -11.81 -9.09 10.13
N ALA A 31 -13.13 -9.27 10.26
CA ALA A 31 -13.86 -8.87 11.45
C ALA A 31 -13.34 -9.54 12.73
N PHE A 32 -12.95 -10.82 12.68
CA PHE A 32 -12.38 -11.54 13.81
C PHE A 32 -11.00 -10.98 14.21
N VAL A 33 -10.13 -10.73 13.24
CA VAL A 33 -8.81 -10.12 13.47
C VAL A 33 -8.95 -8.69 14.00
N LEU A 34 -9.92 -7.91 13.51
CA LEU A 34 -10.18 -6.54 13.95
C LEU A 34 -10.93 -6.46 15.28
N ARG A 35 -11.69 -7.50 15.68
CA ARG A 35 -12.44 -7.53 16.94
C ARG A 35 -11.52 -7.32 18.14
N ARG A 36 -10.40 -8.04 18.18
CA ARG A 36 -9.46 -8.02 19.32
C ARG A 36 -8.80 -6.64 19.55
N PRO A 37 -8.24 -5.95 18.53
CA PRO A 37 -7.69 -4.60 18.70
C PRO A 37 -8.77 -3.57 19.06
N LEU A 38 -9.99 -3.70 18.50
CA LEU A 38 -11.12 -2.83 18.85
C LEU A 38 -11.54 -2.99 20.32
N THR A 39 -11.68 -4.23 20.83
CA THR A 39 -12.19 -4.47 22.18
C THR A 39 -11.20 -4.14 23.30
N MET A 40 -9.89 -4.23 23.03
CA MET A 40 -8.85 -3.95 24.04
C MET A 40 -8.48 -2.45 24.10
N THR A 41 -8.37 -1.82 22.93
CA THR A 41 -7.71 -0.51 22.80
C THR A 41 -8.72 0.65 22.76
N ALA A 42 -9.90 0.45 22.17
CA ALA A 42 -10.89 1.54 22.01
C ALA A 42 -11.35 2.16 23.35
N PRO A 43 -11.65 1.38 24.42
CA PRO A 43 -12.04 1.97 25.70
C PRO A 43 -10.93 2.82 26.32
N GLN A 44 -9.66 2.47 26.10
CA GLN A 44 -8.51 3.22 26.60
C GLN A 44 -8.35 4.56 25.86
N CYS A 45 -8.47 4.54 24.53
CA CYS A 45 -8.42 5.74 23.71
C CYS A 45 -9.56 6.70 24.03
N MET A 46 -10.80 6.19 24.19
CA MET A 46 -11.95 7.02 24.54
C MET A 46 -11.86 7.60 25.95
N ALA A 47 -11.12 6.95 26.85
CA ALA A 47 -10.85 7.44 28.21
C ALA A 47 -9.68 8.46 28.26
N GLY A 48 -9.18 8.94 27.12
CA GLY A 48 -8.08 9.91 27.03
C GLY A 48 -6.69 9.33 27.28
N ARG A 49 -6.56 8.00 27.42
CA ARG A 49 -5.26 7.34 27.56
C ARG A 49 -4.71 7.05 26.16
N TRP A 50 -3.97 8.02 25.62
CA TRP A 50 -3.38 7.92 24.28
C TRP A 50 -2.18 6.97 24.21
N HIS A 51 -1.52 6.71 25.35
CA HIS A 51 -0.58 5.60 25.50
C HIS A 51 -1.37 4.28 25.41
N GLY A 52 -1.00 3.43 24.46
CA GLY A 52 -1.78 2.27 24.01
C GLY A 52 -2.37 2.46 22.61
N CYS A 53 -2.73 3.69 22.24
CA CYS A 53 -3.43 3.99 21.00
C CYS A 53 -2.49 4.34 19.84
N LEU A 54 -1.33 4.93 20.15
CA LEU A 54 -0.39 5.45 19.17
C LEU A 54 0.95 4.69 19.11
N ASP A 55 1.19 3.82 20.09
CA ASP A 55 2.47 3.16 20.36
C ASP A 55 2.33 1.62 20.45
N THR A 56 1.15 1.09 20.14
CA THR A 56 0.92 -0.36 20.03
C THR A 56 0.41 -0.75 18.66
N PHE A 57 0.72 -1.99 18.25
CA PHE A 57 0.21 -2.57 17.01
C PHE A 57 -1.33 -2.48 16.94
N ASN A 58 -2.01 -2.84 18.02
CA ASN A 58 -3.47 -2.81 18.08
C ASN A 58 -4.03 -1.39 17.99
N GLY A 59 -3.34 -0.41 18.59
CA GLY A 59 -3.68 1.00 18.50
C GLY A 59 -3.56 1.53 17.08
N VAL A 60 -2.46 1.24 16.39
CA VAL A 60 -2.29 1.65 14.98
C VAL A 60 -3.32 1.01 14.07
N VAL A 61 -3.63 -0.28 14.26
CA VAL A 61 -4.70 -0.95 13.52
C VAL A 61 -6.04 -0.26 13.77
N LEU A 62 -6.39 0.00 15.03
CA LEU A 62 -7.60 0.73 15.40
C LEU A 62 -7.66 2.11 14.72
N MET A 63 -6.60 2.91 14.81
CA MET A 63 -6.55 4.25 14.23
C MET A 63 -6.66 4.22 12.71
N THR A 64 -6.08 3.21 12.06
CA THR A 64 -6.23 3.01 10.61
C THR A 64 -7.69 2.76 10.24
N LEU A 65 -8.41 1.93 10.99
CA LEU A 65 -9.83 1.68 10.74
C LEU A 65 -10.68 2.94 11.00
N VAL A 66 -10.42 3.64 12.11
CA VAL A 66 -11.16 4.86 12.49
C VAL A 66 -10.95 5.98 11.47
N THR A 67 -9.78 6.05 10.85
CA THR A 67 -9.48 7.07 9.83
C THR A 67 -9.98 6.69 8.42
N LEU A 68 -10.43 5.45 8.20
CA LEU A 68 -10.92 5.01 6.89
C LEU A 68 -12.13 5.83 6.37
N PRO A 69 -13.17 6.15 7.16
CA PRO A 69 -14.27 6.99 6.69
C PRO A 69 -13.79 8.40 6.28
N ALA A 70 -12.86 8.99 7.03
CA ALA A 70 -12.27 10.27 6.71
C ALA A 70 -11.46 10.20 5.40
N ALA A 71 -10.67 9.14 5.21
CA ALA A 71 -9.94 8.90 3.97
C ALA A 71 -10.89 8.79 2.76
N LEU A 72 -11.99 8.03 2.89
CA LEU A 72 -13.01 7.91 1.84
C LEU A 72 -13.69 9.26 1.53
N LEU A 73 -13.98 10.06 2.55
CA LEU A 73 -14.52 11.41 2.38
C LEU A 73 -13.53 12.31 1.62
N VAL A 74 -12.25 12.30 2.00
CA VAL A 74 -11.20 13.06 1.29
C VAL A 74 -11.11 12.62 -0.17
N ALA A 75 -11.11 11.31 -0.45
CA ALA A 75 -11.09 10.79 -1.80
C ALA A 75 -12.30 11.27 -2.62
N TRP A 76 -13.49 11.29 -2.01
CA TRP A 76 -14.72 11.77 -2.61
C TRP A 76 -14.68 13.27 -2.90
N VAL A 77 -14.21 14.09 -1.94
CA VAL A 77 -14.07 15.55 -2.11
C VAL A 77 -13.09 15.84 -3.25
N LEU A 78 -11.90 15.21 -3.24
CA LEU A 78 -10.89 15.38 -4.30
C LEU A 78 -11.44 14.98 -5.67
N ALA A 79 -12.19 13.87 -5.74
CA ALA A 79 -12.79 13.41 -6.98
C ALA A 79 -13.87 14.38 -7.50
N ARG A 80 -14.72 14.92 -6.61
CA ARG A 80 -15.71 15.96 -6.93
C ARG A 80 -15.03 17.21 -7.49
N HIS A 81 -14.02 17.73 -6.81
CA HIS A 81 -13.28 18.92 -7.26
C HIS A 81 -12.60 18.71 -8.62
N ARG A 82 -11.95 17.55 -8.83
CA ARG A 82 -11.31 17.24 -10.11
C ARG A 82 -12.28 17.01 -11.25
N ARG A 83 -13.45 16.44 -10.95
CA ARG A 83 -14.53 16.26 -11.93
C ARG A 83 -15.10 17.61 -12.34
N ALA A 84 -15.31 18.52 -11.40
CA ALA A 84 -15.75 19.89 -11.68
C ALA A 84 -14.72 20.64 -12.55
N ALA A 85 -13.43 20.36 -12.38
CA ALA A 85 -12.34 20.88 -13.22
C ALA A 85 -12.12 20.12 -14.55
N GLY A 86 -13.01 19.20 -14.93
CA GLY A 86 -12.95 18.51 -16.23
C GLY A 86 -11.91 17.38 -16.34
N SER A 87 -11.36 16.89 -15.23
CA SER A 87 -10.39 15.79 -15.26
C SER A 87 -11.05 14.44 -15.59
N PRO A 88 -10.67 13.76 -16.70
CA PRO A 88 -11.33 12.54 -17.17
C PRO A 88 -11.07 11.32 -16.26
N SER A 89 -10.08 11.40 -15.37
CA SER A 89 -9.73 10.31 -14.43
C SER A 89 -9.76 10.75 -12.96
N ALA A 90 -10.60 11.75 -12.66
CA ALA A 90 -10.76 12.37 -11.34
C ALA A 90 -10.84 11.36 -10.19
N TRP A 91 -11.72 10.35 -10.30
CA TRP A 91 -11.89 9.31 -9.28
C TRP A 91 -10.64 8.44 -9.12
N ARG A 92 -10.10 7.91 -10.22
CA ARG A 92 -8.93 7.04 -10.20
C ARG A 92 -7.71 7.74 -9.59
N MET A 93 -7.47 9.00 -9.94
CA MET A 93 -6.35 9.78 -9.39
C MET A 93 -6.53 10.04 -7.89
N SER A 94 -7.75 10.39 -7.46
CA SER A 94 -8.03 10.70 -6.05
C SER A 94 -7.96 9.46 -5.17
N LEU A 95 -8.51 8.34 -5.65
CA LEU A 95 -8.41 7.07 -4.95
C LEU A 95 -6.96 6.61 -4.87
N ALA A 96 -6.17 6.73 -5.96
CA ALA A 96 -4.77 6.35 -5.93
C ALA A 96 -3.96 7.18 -4.93
N GLU A 97 -4.16 8.50 -4.84
CA GLU A 97 -3.44 9.32 -3.84
C GLU A 97 -3.81 8.92 -2.41
N VAL A 98 -5.11 8.85 -2.11
CA VAL A 98 -5.56 8.57 -0.75
C VAL A 98 -5.21 7.15 -0.34
N ALA A 99 -5.42 6.16 -1.20
CA ALA A 99 -5.11 4.76 -0.89
C ALA A 99 -3.61 4.50 -0.79
N MET A 100 -2.76 5.25 -1.51
CA MET A 100 -1.31 5.21 -1.34
C MET A 100 -0.90 5.65 0.06
N VAL A 101 -1.42 6.79 0.52
CA VAL A 101 -1.10 7.34 1.84
C VAL A 101 -1.69 6.46 2.93
N HIS A 102 -3.00 6.23 2.90
CA HIS A 102 -3.71 5.49 3.92
C HIS A 102 -3.29 4.01 3.98
N GLY A 103 -2.83 3.43 2.86
CA GLY A 103 -2.33 2.07 2.80
C GLY A 103 -0.86 1.90 3.18
N THR A 104 -0.03 2.95 3.16
CA THR A 104 1.41 2.86 3.50
C THR A 104 1.73 3.43 4.87
N VAL A 105 1.13 4.56 5.26
CA VAL A 105 1.44 5.24 6.53
C VAL A 105 1.29 4.34 7.75
N PRO A 106 0.22 3.53 7.91
CA PRO A 106 0.08 2.64 9.07
C PRO A 106 1.21 1.62 9.22
N PHE A 107 1.71 1.08 8.10
CA PHE A 107 2.80 0.11 8.15
C PHE A 107 4.12 0.79 8.48
N VAL A 108 4.41 1.94 7.88
CA VAL A 108 5.59 2.74 8.24
C VAL A 108 5.53 3.18 9.70
N TRP A 109 4.35 3.53 10.21
CA TRP A 109 4.17 3.81 11.63
C TRP A 109 4.54 2.60 12.47
N ILE A 110 3.98 1.42 12.17
CA ILE A 110 4.28 0.19 12.91
C ILE A 110 5.79 -0.14 12.92
N THR A 111 6.48 0.03 11.79
CA THR A 111 7.92 -0.24 11.70
C THR A 111 8.76 0.79 12.46
N MET A 112 8.29 2.03 12.56
CA MET A 112 8.94 3.12 13.29
C MET A 112 8.57 3.17 14.79
N MET A 113 7.70 2.28 15.28
CA MET A 113 7.41 2.22 16.72
C MET A 113 8.62 1.70 17.51
N PRO A 114 9.05 2.41 18.57
CA PRO A 114 10.18 2.00 19.40
C PRO A 114 9.90 0.67 20.11
N GLY A 115 10.92 -0.17 20.21
CA GLY A 115 10.92 -1.33 21.11
C GLY A 115 11.16 -0.93 22.57
N ALA A 116 11.03 -1.89 23.47
CA ALA A 116 11.15 -1.66 24.92
C ALA A 116 12.54 -1.14 25.33
N GLY A 117 13.59 -1.48 24.58
CA GLY A 117 14.95 -0.98 24.79
C GLY A 117 15.33 0.25 23.95
N ALA A 118 14.37 0.94 23.33
CA ALA A 118 14.70 2.05 22.44
C ALA A 118 15.49 3.16 23.18
N GLY A 119 16.55 3.66 22.53
CA GLY A 119 17.48 4.63 23.13
C GLY A 119 18.44 4.08 24.19
N THR A 120 18.15 2.92 24.78
CA THR A 120 19.04 2.28 25.79
C THR A 120 19.97 1.26 25.14
N VAL A 121 19.47 0.45 24.20
CA VAL A 121 20.30 -0.51 23.44
C VAL A 121 20.99 0.17 22.25
N PRO A 122 22.22 -0.25 21.89
CA PRO A 122 22.86 0.25 20.67
C PRO A 122 22.07 -0.19 19.42
N GLY A 123 22.16 0.60 18.35
CA GLY A 123 21.56 0.25 17.06
C GLY A 123 22.17 -1.04 16.53
N ARG A 124 21.32 -1.96 16.06
CA ARG A 124 21.75 -3.25 15.49
C ARG A 124 21.67 -3.19 13.96
N LEU A 125 22.67 -3.77 13.28
CA LEU A 125 22.78 -3.81 11.82
C LEU A 125 22.98 -5.25 11.35
N SER A 126 22.25 -5.63 10.31
CA SER A 126 22.37 -6.92 9.63
C SER A 126 22.54 -6.67 8.12
N LEU A 127 23.79 -6.73 7.67
CA LEU A 127 24.16 -6.48 6.26
C LEU A 127 24.32 -7.75 5.44
N VAL A 128 24.23 -8.92 6.08
CA VAL A 128 24.35 -10.23 5.41
C VAL A 128 22.98 -10.61 4.87
N PRO A 129 22.81 -10.68 3.53
CA PRO A 129 21.53 -11.05 2.94
C PRO A 129 21.12 -12.47 3.36
N LEU A 130 19.81 -12.68 3.44
CA LEU A 130 19.09 -13.91 3.78
C LEU A 130 19.26 -14.38 5.24
N ARG A 131 20.05 -13.69 6.06
CA ARG A 131 20.31 -14.09 7.44
C ARG A 131 19.06 -13.97 8.30
N ASP A 132 18.42 -12.81 8.25
CA ASP A 132 17.24 -12.55 9.07
C ASP A 132 16.04 -13.27 8.47
N LEU A 133 16.00 -13.36 7.13
CA LEU A 133 14.96 -14.06 6.37
C LEU A 133 14.77 -15.53 6.80
N VAL A 134 15.86 -16.27 7.05
CA VAL A 134 15.80 -17.69 7.45
C VAL A 134 15.16 -17.88 8.84
N THR A 135 15.30 -16.88 9.71
CA THR A 135 14.70 -16.89 11.06
C THR A 135 13.36 -16.15 11.11
N MET A 136 12.96 -15.52 10.01
CA MET A 136 11.77 -14.69 9.93
C MET A 136 10.50 -15.54 9.88
N GLY A 137 9.63 -15.36 10.86
CA GLY A 137 8.31 -16.00 10.86
C GLY A 137 7.39 -15.47 9.75
N PRO A 138 6.31 -16.19 9.39
CA PRO A 138 5.38 -15.81 8.33
C PRO A 138 4.79 -14.40 8.48
N LEU A 139 4.54 -13.96 9.72
CA LEU A 139 4.03 -12.63 10.00
C LEU A 139 5.06 -11.53 9.72
N GLY A 140 6.35 -11.78 9.95
CA GLY A 140 7.41 -10.83 9.62
C GLY A 140 7.56 -10.68 8.10
N LEU A 141 7.56 -11.82 7.40
CA LEU A 141 7.56 -11.88 5.92
C LEU A 141 6.39 -11.08 5.33
N ALA A 142 5.17 -11.38 5.78
CA ALA A 142 3.98 -10.69 5.33
C ALA A 142 4.00 -9.20 5.70
N GLY A 143 4.43 -8.86 6.92
CA GLY A 143 4.53 -7.48 7.40
C GLY A 143 5.42 -6.63 6.51
N ASN A 144 6.64 -7.10 6.24
CA ASN A 144 7.60 -6.39 5.38
C ASN A 144 7.09 -6.27 3.94
N LEU A 145 6.56 -7.34 3.34
CA LEU A 145 5.98 -7.28 1.99
C LEU A 145 4.84 -6.25 1.87
N LEU A 146 4.14 -5.93 2.97
CA LEU A 146 3.03 -4.99 2.97
C LEU A 146 3.45 -3.52 3.14
N VAL A 147 4.63 -3.23 3.72
CA VAL A 147 5.05 -1.86 4.09
C VAL A 147 4.91 -0.87 2.93
N PHE A 148 5.48 -1.20 1.77
CA PHE A 148 5.38 -0.36 0.57
C PHE A 148 4.50 -0.95 -0.53
N ALA A 149 3.66 -1.94 -0.22
CA ALA A 149 2.74 -2.51 -1.20
C ALA A 149 1.76 -1.46 -1.75
N ALA A 150 1.12 -0.67 -0.88
CA ALA A 150 0.21 0.39 -1.33
C ALA A 150 0.93 1.49 -2.13
N LEU A 151 2.11 1.91 -1.67
CA LEU A 151 2.99 2.82 -2.43
C LEU A 151 3.28 2.28 -3.83
N GLY A 152 3.77 1.04 -3.93
CA GLY A 152 4.08 0.39 -5.20
C GLY A 152 2.87 0.19 -6.11
N PHE A 153 1.70 -0.13 -5.54
CA PHE A 153 0.46 -0.28 -6.30
C PHE A 153 -0.02 1.05 -6.89
N PHE A 154 -0.12 2.10 -6.07
CA PHE A 154 -0.83 3.32 -6.45
C PHE A 154 0.08 4.40 -7.04
N ALA A 155 1.38 4.43 -6.74
CA ALA A 155 2.32 5.38 -7.34
C ALA A 155 2.31 5.35 -8.88
N PRO A 156 2.45 4.19 -9.57
CA PRO A 156 2.42 4.15 -11.04
C PRO A 156 1.03 4.41 -11.63
N VAL A 157 -0.05 4.23 -10.85
CA VAL A 157 -1.41 4.61 -11.25
C VAL A 157 -1.59 6.13 -11.21
N ARG A 158 -0.93 6.80 -10.26
CA ARG A 158 -1.04 8.25 -10.07
C ARG A 158 -0.05 9.04 -10.93
N PHE A 159 1.20 8.60 -10.99
CA PHE A 159 2.32 9.31 -11.60
C PHE A 159 2.88 8.50 -12.77
N ALA A 160 2.81 9.06 -13.99
CA ALA A 160 3.44 8.46 -15.16
C ALA A 160 4.96 8.32 -14.97
N ALA A 161 5.56 9.21 -14.19
CA ALA A 161 6.95 9.11 -13.77
C ALA A 161 7.23 7.83 -12.98
N ALA A 162 6.30 7.27 -12.21
CA ALA A 162 6.51 6.03 -11.46
C ALA A 162 6.13 4.76 -12.25
N ALA A 163 5.55 4.88 -13.45
CA ALA A 163 4.99 3.78 -14.25
C ALA A 163 6.05 2.90 -14.95
N SER A 164 7.10 2.47 -14.24
CA SER A 164 8.05 1.47 -14.69
C SER A 164 8.56 0.62 -13.54
N VAL A 165 8.81 -0.67 -13.79
CA VAL A 165 9.29 -1.61 -12.75
C VAL A 165 10.57 -1.11 -12.11
N ARG A 166 11.53 -0.61 -12.90
CA ARG A 166 12.80 -0.07 -12.39
C ARG A 166 12.59 1.11 -11.45
N ARG A 167 11.63 1.99 -11.74
CA ARG A 167 11.33 3.15 -10.88
C ARG A 167 10.57 2.74 -9.62
N ILE A 168 9.74 1.70 -9.69
CA ILE A 168 9.10 1.12 -8.50
C ILE A 168 10.16 0.45 -7.60
N VAL A 169 11.12 -0.27 -8.18
CA VAL A 169 12.29 -0.81 -7.44
C VAL A 169 13.05 0.32 -6.75
N ALA A 170 13.42 1.37 -7.49
CA ALA A 170 14.15 2.51 -6.93
C ALA A 170 13.37 3.22 -5.81
N LEU A 171 12.06 3.41 -6.00
CA LEU A 171 11.19 4.01 -4.99
C LEU A 171 11.08 3.13 -3.74
N GLY A 172 10.78 1.84 -3.89
CA GLY A 172 10.66 0.90 -2.78
C GLY A 172 11.97 0.74 -2.00
N ALA A 173 13.09 0.55 -2.71
CA ALA A 173 14.40 0.43 -2.10
C ALA A 173 14.83 1.72 -1.41
N GLY A 174 14.65 2.87 -2.07
CA GLY A 174 14.98 4.17 -1.48
C GLY A 174 14.16 4.46 -0.22
N CYS A 175 12.84 4.27 -0.26
CA CYS A 175 11.99 4.42 0.92
C CYS A 175 12.37 3.44 2.03
N SER A 176 12.69 2.18 1.70
CA SER A 176 13.09 1.20 2.72
C SER A 176 14.41 1.54 3.36
N VAL A 177 15.43 1.91 2.57
CA VAL A 177 16.72 2.35 3.13
C VAL A 177 16.54 3.55 4.06
N LEU A 178 15.64 4.49 3.74
CA LEU A 178 15.34 5.60 4.64
C LEU A 178 14.71 5.14 5.96
N VAL A 179 13.76 4.20 5.92
CA VAL A 179 13.15 3.64 7.14
C VAL A 179 14.19 2.90 7.98
N GLU A 180 14.98 2.04 7.36
CA GLU A 180 16.05 1.28 8.01
C GLU A 180 17.10 2.20 8.65
N THR A 181 17.52 3.23 7.90
CA THR A 181 18.46 4.25 8.39
C THR A 181 17.87 4.99 9.58
N ALA A 182 16.61 5.39 9.52
CA ALA A 182 15.94 6.06 10.62
C ALA A 182 15.82 5.14 11.85
N GLN A 183 15.46 3.87 11.69
CA GLN A 183 15.40 2.91 12.79
C GLN A 183 16.77 2.74 13.48
N TYR A 184 17.83 2.69 12.69
CA TYR A 184 19.20 2.60 13.19
C TYR A 184 19.61 3.87 13.95
N VAL A 185 19.45 5.05 13.33
CA VAL A 185 19.87 6.36 13.90
C VAL A 185 19.05 6.71 15.14
N LEU A 186 17.74 6.45 15.12
CA LEU A 186 16.84 6.70 16.24
C LEU A 186 16.93 5.60 17.32
N ARG A 187 17.75 4.56 17.12
CA ARG A 187 17.97 3.45 18.06
C ARG A 187 16.65 2.86 18.55
N LEU A 188 15.76 2.50 17.63
CA LEU A 188 14.39 2.05 17.94
C LEU A 188 14.31 0.63 18.52
N ASP A 189 15.42 0.06 18.99
CA ASP A 189 15.51 -1.34 19.42
C ASP A 189 15.02 -2.32 18.33
N ARG A 190 15.33 -1.98 17.08
CA ARG A 190 15.13 -2.83 15.91
C ARG A 190 16.48 -3.20 15.31
N VAL A 191 16.51 -4.30 14.57
CA VAL A 191 17.65 -4.66 13.74
C VAL A 191 17.42 -4.00 12.39
N SER A 192 18.32 -3.12 11.98
CA SER A 192 18.28 -2.58 10.63
C SER A 192 18.88 -3.59 9.66
N SER A 193 18.10 -4.04 8.68
CA SER A 193 18.42 -5.23 7.89
C SER A 193 18.32 -5.01 6.38
N VAL A 194 19.27 -5.58 5.64
CA VAL A 194 19.19 -5.70 4.18
C VAL A 194 18.00 -6.58 3.76
N ASP A 195 17.62 -7.57 4.57
CA ASP A 195 16.48 -8.44 4.25
C ASP A 195 15.15 -7.70 4.30
N ASP A 196 15.00 -6.76 5.25
CA ASP A 196 13.82 -5.90 5.33
C ASP A 196 13.75 -4.96 4.10
N VAL A 197 14.88 -4.41 3.65
CA VAL A 197 14.96 -3.64 2.39
C VAL A 197 14.51 -4.48 1.19
N LEU A 198 15.00 -5.72 1.09
CA LEU A 198 14.66 -6.62 0.00
C LEU A 198 13.16 -6.96 0.00
N LEU A 199 12.60 -7.31 1.16
CA LEU A 199 11.19 -7.66 1.29
C LEU A 199 10.27 -6.46 1.04
N ASN A 200 10.55 -5.31 1.64
CA ASN A 200 9.77 -4.09 1.43
C ASN A 200 9.77 -3.67 -0.05
N THR A 201 10.93 -3.78 -0.73
CA THR A 201 11.06 -3.50 -2.16
C THR A 201 10.32 -4.53 -3.01
N ALA A 202 10.44 -5.82 -2.71
CA ALA A 202 9.73 -6.88 -3.41
C ALA A 202 8.21 -6.69 -3.29
N GLY A 203 7.71 -6.34 -2.10
CA GLY A 203 6.32 -6.00 -1.84
C GLY A 203 5.82 -4.86 -2.73
N ALA A 204 6.57 -3.76 -2.82
CA ALA A 204 6.26 -2.64 -3.71
C ALA A 204 6.19 -3.07 -5.19
N VAL A 205 7.16 -3.89 -5.64
CA VAL A 205 7.19 -4.38 -7.03
C VAL A 205 6.01 -5.30 -7.33
N LEU A 206 5.73 -6.28 -6.48
CA LEU A 206 4.61 -7.21 -6.65
C LEU A 206 3.27 -6.47 -6.73
N ALA A 207 3.05 -5.52 -5.82
CA ALA A 207 1.84 -4.72 -5.80
C ALA A 207 1.75 -3.78 -7.02
N GLY A 208 2.87 -3.20 -7.44
CA GLY A 208 2.95 -2.40 -8.66
C GLY A 208 2.66 -3.20 -9.92
N LEU A 209 3.16 -4.42 -10.03
CA LEU A 209 2.83 -5.34 -11.13
C LEU A 209 1.34 -5.72 -11.11
N ALA A 210 0.76 -5.95 -9.94
CA ALA A 210 -0.67 -6.19 -9.81
C ALA A 210 -1.51 -5.01 -10.31
N SER A 211 -0.98 -3.78 -10.23
CA SER A 211 -1.64 -2.58 -10.73
C SER A 211 -1.33 -2.21 -12.19
N ARG A 212 -0.52 -3.02 -12.90
CA ARG A 212 0.05 -2.69 -14.22
C ARG A 212 -0.95 -2.24 -15.28
N ARG A 213 -2.15 -2.83 -15.30
CA ARG A 213 -3.22 -2.46 -16.23
C ARG A 213 -3.81 -1.05 -16.00
N TRP A 214 -3.56 -0.46 -14.84
CA TRP A 214 -4.04 0.88 -14.48
C TRP A 214 -2.91 1.92 -14.42
N TRP A 215 -1.68 1.54 -14.79
CA TRP A 215 -0.57 2.47 -14.82
C TRP A 215 -0.86 3.65 -15.74
N ARG A 216 -0.40 4.82 -15.32
CA ARG A 216 -0.58 6.04 -16.08
C ARG A 216 0.41 6.08 -17.22
N THR A 217 -0.09 6.11 -18.44
CA THR A 217 0.73 6.36 -19.62
C THR A 217 1.21 7.81 -19.59
N ALA A 218 2.49 8.04 -19.88
CA ALA A 218 2.95 9.38 -20.21
C ALA A 218 2.28 9.79 -21.53
N ALA A 219 1.69 10.99 -21.58
CA ALA A 219 1.26 11.55 -22.85
C ALA A 219 2.51 11.64 -23.76
N PRO A 220 2.42 11.26 -25.05
CA PRO A 220 3.49 11.52 -25.99
C PRO A 220 3.88 13.00 -25.90
N ALA A 221 5.18 13.31 -25.82
CA ALA A 221 5.64 14.69 -25.93
C ALA A 221 5.08 15.29 -27.22
N PRO A 222 4.62 16.55 -27.24
CA PRO A 222 4.15 17.17 -28.48
C PRO A 222 5.28 17.09 -29.50
N SER A 223 5.07 16.33 -30.57
CA SER A 223 5.96 16.29 -31.73
C SER A 223 5.78 17.60 -32.51
N GLY A 224 6.23 18.69 -31.91
CA GLY A 224 6.17 20.04 -32.42
C GLY A 224 7.57 20.60 -32.62
N ARG A 225 8.43 19.90 -33.36
CA ARG A 225 9.50 20.59 -34.09
C ARG A 225 9.04 20.71 -35.54
N PRO A 226 8.79 21.92 -36.05
CA PRO A 226 8.63 22.13 -37.49
C PRO A 226 9.85 21.53 -38.19
N ARG A 227 9.61 20.65 -39.16
CA ARG A 227 10.66 20.25 -40.11
C ARG A 227 11.20 21.54 -40.74
N PRO A 228 12.52 21.80 -40.70
CA PRO A 228 13.09 22.89 -41.49
C PRO A 228 12.65 22.67 -42.94
N ALA A 229 12.00 23.68 -43.53
CA ALA A 229 11.67 23.65 -44.95
C ALA A 229 12.96 23.48 -45.76
N PRO A 230 12.98 22.68 -46.84
CA PRO A 230 14.14 22.60 -47.71
C PRO A 230 14.42 24.01 -48.26
N ALA A 231 15.67 24.46 -48.14
CA ALA A 231 16.11 25.71 -48.73
C ALA A 231 15.94 25.63 -50.27
N PRO A 232 15.49 26.71 -50.94
CA PRO A 232 15.44 26.73 -52.39
C PRO A 232 16.87 26.57 -52.93
N ALA A 233 17.04 25.65 -53.88
CA ALA A 233 18.27 25.55 -54.65
C ALA A 233 18.44 26.84 -55.47
N ALA A 234 19.60 27.48 -55.32
CA ALA A 234 20.07 28.57 -56.17
C ALA A 234 20.83 28.01 -57.37
#